data_AF-A0A7R9KTW3-F1
#
_entry.id   AF-A0A7R9KTW3-F1
#
_cell.length_a   1.000
_cell.length_b   1.000
_cell.length_c   1.000
_cell.angle_alpha   90.00
_cell.angle_beta   90.00
_cell.angle_gamma   90.00
#
_symmetry.space_group_name_H-M   'P 1'
#
loop_
_entity.id
_entity.type
_entity.pdbx_description
1 polymer ?
#
loop_
_entity_poly.entity_id
_entity_poly.type
_entity_poly.pdbx_seq_one_letter_code
_entity_poly.pdbx_strand_id
1 'polypeptide(L)'
;QFLFGFITFLVLLCCEKATAGFRARVLPTHQTMGIIIYTLAIAGCLTGLIQTARSRLSGPTPLEPEKPDYKNILNPVNPFLNPGMVINMVGVCLITLAIIIPYIIRNFTQRRNVASFSVN
;
A
#
# COMPACT_ATOMS: atom_id res chain seq x y z
N GLN A 1 13.28 -7.25 -1.61
CA GLN A 1 13.08 -6.55 -0.33
C GLN A 1 13.16 -7.46 0.88
N PHE A 2 12.32 -8.50 0.99
CA PHE A 2 12.32 -9.44 2.11
C PHE A 2 13.67 -10.15 2.30
N LEU A 3 14.14 -10.88 1.28
CA LEU A 3 15.42 -11.61 1.35
C LEU A 3 16.61 -10.68 1.68
N PHE A 4 16.72 -9.56 0.97
CA PHE A 4 17.78 -8.58 1.19
C PHE A 4 17.77 -8.00 2.62
N GLY A 5 16.59 -7.64 3.14
CA GLY A 5 16.45 -7.15 4.50
C GLY A 5 16.78 -8.21 5.55
N PHE A 6 16.32 -9.44 5.33
CA PHE A 6 16.60 -10.57 6.21
C PHE A 6 18.10 -10.85 6.32
N ILE A 7 18.82 -10.93 5.20
CA ILE A 7 20.27 -11.16 5.24
C ILE A 7 20.99 -9.97 5.88
N THR A 8 20.67 -8.74 5.46
CA THR A 8 21.41 -7.54 5.89
C THR A 8 21.16 -7.16 7.35
N PHE A 9 19.92 -7.25 7.83
CA PHE A 9 19.54 -6.74 9.16
C PHE A 9 19.25 -7.84 10.17
N LEU A 10 19.22 -9.13 9.80
CA LEU A 10 19.08 -10.23 10.75
C LEU A 10 20.33 -11.12 10.76
N VAL A 11 20.75 -11.64 9.61
CA VAL A 11 21.91 -12.56 9.58
C VAL A 11 23.21 -11.83 9.89
N LEU A 12 23.43 -10.66 9.28
CA LEU A 12 24.65 -9.89 9.54
C LEU A 12 24.68 -9.23 10.94
N LEU A 13 23.57 -9.23 11.69
CA LEU A 13 23.62 -8.84 13.11
C LEU A 13 24.51 -9.80 13.90
N CYS A 14 24.54 -11.09 13.58
CA CYS A 14 25.41 -12.05 14.26
C CYS A 14 26.92 -11.72 14.12
N CYS A 15 27.30 -10.86 13.17
CA CYS A 15 28.67 -10.44 12.91
C CYS A 15 28.94 -8.99 13.37
N GLU A 16 28.24 -8.52 14.41
CA GLU A 16 28.03 -7.11 14.82
C GLU A 16 29.14 -6.10 14.46
N LYS A 17 30.40 -6.39 14.79
CA LYS A 17 31.54 -5.44 14.63
C LYS A 17 32.04 -5.29 13.20
N ALA A 18 32.00 -6.33 12.36
CA ALA A 18 32.55 -6.27 11.01
C ALA A 18 31.60 -5.59 10.00
N THR A 19 30.30 -5.66 10.26
CA THR A 19 29.26 -5.27 9.27
C THR A 19 28.39 -4.10 9.71
N ALA A 20 28.66 -3.48 10.87
CA ALA A 20 27.91 -2.31 11.36
C ALA A 20 27.87 -1.15 10.36
N GLY A 21 29.02 -0.81 9.75
CA GLY A 21 29.08 0.27 8.76
C GLY A 21 28.31 -0.03 7.47
N PHE A 22 28.31 -1.30 7.04
CA PHE A 22 27.53 -1.74 5.89
C PHE A 22 26.03 -1.63 6.15
N ARG A 23 25.55 -2.10 7.32
CA ARG A 23 24.13 -1.99 7.71
C ARG A 23 23.67 -0.53 7.79
N ALA A 24 24.49 0.36 8.36
CA ALA A 24 24.16 1.78 8.48
C ALA A 24 24.00 2.45 7.10
N ARG A 25 24.84 2.11 6.13
CA ARG A 25 24.78 2.68 4.78
C ARG A 25 23.61 2.14 3.95
N VAL A 26 23.20 0.89 4.18
CA VAL A 26 22.12 0.22 3.43
C VAL A 26 20.73 0.51 4.00
N LEU A 27 20.63 0.83 5.29
CA LEU A 27 19.38 1.16 5.97
C LEU A 27 18.49 2.18 5.22
N PRO A 28 18.99 3.36 4.77
CA PRO A 28 18.15 4.32 4.06
C PRO A 28 17.60 3.75 2.74
N THR A 29 18.41 2.99 1.99
CA THR A 29 17.98 2.34 0.75
C THR A 29 16.92 1.27 1.00
N HIS A 30 17.07 0.48 2.06
CA HIS A 30 16.06 -0.51 2.43
C HIS A 30 14.72 0.16 2.79
N GLN A 31 14.75 1.25 3.55
CA GLN A 31 13.55 2.00 3.92
C GLN A 31 12.86 2.63 2.70
N THR A 32 13.62 3.29 1.81
CA THR A 32 13.04 3.94 0.62
C THR A 32 12.45 2.92 -0.35
N MET A 33 13.15 1.83 -0.63
CA MET A 33 12.64 0.75 -1.49
C MET A 33 11.40 0.08 -0.89
N GLY A 34 11.33 -0.08 0.43
CA GLY A 34 10.15 -0.58 1.12
C GLY A 34 8.92 0.30 0.88
N ILE A 35 9.07 1.63 1.00
CA ILE A 35 7.98 2.59 0.74
C ILE A 35 7.56 2.55 -0.73
N ILE A 36 8.51 2.46 -1.67
CA ILE A 36 8.21 2.38 -3.11
C ILE A 36 7.39 1.11 -3.41
N ILE A 37 7.83 -0.04 -2.92
CA ILE A 37 7.13 -1.32 -3.13
C ILE A 37 5.72 -1.30 -2.51
N TYR A 38 5.59 -0.76 -1.30
CA TYR A 38 4.29 -0.59 -0.65
C TYR A 38 3.34 0.28 -1.48
N THR A 39 3.82 1.42 -1.97
CA THR A 39 3.03 2.35 -2.78
C THR A 39 2.64 1.71 -4.12
N LEU A 40 3.57 0.97 -4.75
CA LEU A 40 3.31 0.23 -5.98
C LEU A 40 2.28 -0.88 -5.77
N ALA A 41 2.32 -1.58 -4.63
CA ALA A 41 1.33 -2.60 -4.28
C ALA A 41 -0.08 -1.99 -4.19
N ILE A 42 -0.22 -0.82 -3.55
CA ILE A 42 -1.51 -0.11 -3.51
C ILE A 42 -1.98 0.30 -4.90
N ALA A 43 -1.08 0.84 -5.73
CA ALA A 43 -1.41 1.18 -7.12
C ALA A 43 -1.88 -0.06 -7.91
N GLY A 44 -1.26 -1.21 -7.67
CA GLY A 44 -1.69 -2.51 -8.21
C GLY A 44 -3.09 -2.91 -7.74
N CYS A 45 -3.38 -2.80 -6.43
CA CYS A 45 -4.71 -3.05 -5.88
C CYS A 45 -5.78 -2.13 -6.49
N LEU A 46 -5.51 -0.82 -6.61
CA LEU A 46 -6.43 0.14 -7.23
C LEU A 46 -6.70 -0.19 -8.70
N THR A 47 -5.66 -0.54 -9.45
CA THR A 47 -5.79 -0.95 -10.85
C THR A 47 -6.63 -2.23 -10.98
N GLY A 48 -6.39 -3.21 -10.11
CA GLY A 48 -7.17 -4.46 -10.04
C GLY A 48 -8.65 -4.22 -9.69
N LEU A 49 -8.92 -3.29 -8.76
CA LEU A 49 -10.28 -2.87 -8.42
C LEU A 49 -10.98 -2.21 -9.61
N ILE A 50 -10.31 -1.31 -10.33
CA ILE A 50 -10.84 -0.67 -11.54
C ILE A 50 -11.12 -1.69 -12.64
N GLN A 51 -10.21 -2.64 -12.87
CA GLN A 51 -10.41 -3.71 -13.85
C GLN A 51 -11.58 -4.62 -13.47
N THR A 52 -11.71 -4.95 -12.18
CA THR A 52 -12.83 -5.74 -11.66
C THR A 52 -14.14 -5.00 -11.84
N ALA A 53 -14.19 -3.70 -11.51
CA ALA A 53 -15.37 -2.88 -11.72
C ALA A 53 -15.75 -2.82 -13.20
N ARG A 54 -14.79 -2.56 -14.10
CA ARG A 54 -15.06 -2.49 -15.54
C ARG A 54 -15.54 -3.80 -16.14
N SER A 55 -15.03 -4.94 -15.67
CA SER A 55 -15.37 -6.26 -16.24
C SER A 55 -16.66 -6.84 -15.67
N ARG A 56 -16.94 -6.62 -14.38
CA ARG A 56 -18.09 -7.20 -13.68
C ARG A 56 -19.29 -6.26 -13.62
N LEU A 57 -19.07 -4.94 -13.70
CA LEU A 57 -20.11 -3.92 -13.55
C LEU A 57 -20.35 -3.10 -14.83
N SER A 58 -20.10 -3.70 -16.00
CA SER A 58 -20.24 -3.03 -17.31
C SER A 58 -21.69 -2.72 -17.72
N GLY A 59 -22.67 -3.23 -16.96
CA GLY A 59 -24.08 -3.16 -17.29
C GLY A 59 -24.56 -4.24 -18.26
N PRO A 60 -25.87 -4.28 -18.54
CA PRO A 60 -26.49 -5.30 -19.37
C PRO A 60 -25.94 -5.28 -20.80
N THR A 61 -25.66 -6.46 -21.34
CA THR A 61 -25.33 -6.64 -22.76
C THR A 61 -26.35 -7.58 -23.40
N PRO A 62 -26.50 -7.59 -24.75
CA PRO A 62 -27.43 -8.50 -25.42
C PRO A 62 -27.16 -10.00 -25.11
N LEU A 63 -25.94 -10.33 -24.70
CA LEU A 63 -25.52 -11.68 -24.29
C LEU A 63 -25.71 -11.94 -22.79
N GLU A 64 -25.68 -10.89 -21.96
CA GLU A 64 -25.79 -10.96 -20.49
C GLU A 64 -26.75 -9.87 -19.99
N PRO A 65 -28.08 -10.12 -20.01
CA PRO A 65 -29.08 -9.12 -19.65
C PRO A 65 -29.15 -8.79 -18.15
N GLU A 66 -28.71 -9.70 -17.26
CA GLU A 66 -28.74 -9.53 -15.80
C GLU A 66 -27.44 -8.94 -15.22
N LYS A 67 -26.50 -8.52 -16.07
CA LYS A 67 -25.21 -8.01 -15.61
C LYS A 67 -25.38 -6.69 -14.85
N PRO A 68 -24.88 -6.60 -13.59
CA PRO A 68 -25.06 -5.39 -12.78
C PRO A 68 -24.35 -4.20 -13.43
N ASP A 69 -24.96 -3.03 -13.35
CA ASP A 69 -24.38 -1.77 -13.85
C ASP A 69 -23.78 -0.98 -12.69
N TYR A 70 -22.52 -0.56 -12.88
CA TYR A 70 -21.80 0.33 -11.97
C TYR A 70 -22.56 1.61 -11.65
N LYS A 71 -23.33 2.14 -12.61
CA LYS A 71 -24.07 3.41 -12.47
C LYS A 71 -25.42 3.27 -11.78
N ASN A 72 -25.95 2.06 -11.64
CA ASN A 72 -27.23 1.83 -10.97
C ASN A 72 -27.05 1.95 -9.45
N ILE A 73 -26.75 3.17 -8.99
CA ILE A 73 -26.48 3.56 -7.61
C ILE A 73 -27.75 3.44 -6.74
N LEU A 74 -28.92 3.34 -7.35
CA LEU A 74 -30.20 3.49 -6.68
C LEU A 74 -30.89 2.13 -6.44
N ASN A 75 -30.39 1.36 -5.48
CA ASN A 75 -31.19 0.33 -4.83
C ASN A 75 -31.81 0.96 -3.57
N PRO A 76 -33.08 1.40 -3.58
CA PRO A 76 -33.68 2.18 -2.50
C PRO A 76 -33.78 1.42 -1.17
N VAL A 77 -33.60 0.09 -1.20
CA VAL A 77 -33.73 -0.78 -0.02
C VAL A 77 -32.41 -0.94 0.73
N ASN A 78 -31.26 -0.94 0.03
CA ASN A 78 -29.94 -1.16 0.64
C ASN A 78 -28.84 -0.38 -0.11
N PRO A 79 -28.52 0.87 0.28
CA PRO A 79 -27.46 1.65 -0.38
C PRO A 79 -26.08 0.99 -0.28
N PHE A 80 -25.83 0.16 0.74
CA PHE A 80 -24.57 -0.57 0.92
C PHE A 80 -24.46 -1.86 0.08
N LEU A 81 -25.57 -2.34 -0.52
CA LEU A 81 -25.56 -3.52 -1.38
C LEU A 81 -25.15 -3.19 -2.83
N ASN A 82 -24.67 -1.96 -3.07
CA ASN A 82 -24.19 -1.56 -4.37
C ASN A 82 -22.71 -1.95 -4.54
N PRO A 83 -22.39 -2.89 -5.45
CA PRO A 83 -21.01 -3.32 -5.67
C PRO A 83 -20.08 -2.17 -6.12
N GLY A 84 -20.60 -1.16 -6.82
CA GLY A 84 -19.81 0.02 -7.21
C GLY A 84 -19.40 0.88 -6.00
N MET A 85 -20.29 1.04 -5.01
CA MET A 85 -19.98 1.79 -3.79
C MET A 85 -18.92 1.08 -2.94
N VAL A 86 -19.03 -0.25 -2.79
CA VAL A 86 -18.06 -1.04 -2.02
C VAL A 86 -16.66 -0.93 -2.64
N ILE A 87 -16.55 -1.06 -3.96
CA ILE A 87 -15.26 -0.95 -4.66
C ILE A 87 -14.64 0.45 -4.45
N ASN A 88 -15.44 1.52 -4.56
CA ASN A 88 -14.96 2.87 -4.33
C ASN A 88 -14.55 3.11 -2.89
N MET A 89 -15.31 2.62 -1.91
CA MET A 89 -14.99 2.76 -0.50
C MET A 89 -13.65 2.07 -0.17
N VAL A 90 -13.47 0.84 -0.63
CA VAL A 90 -12.18 0.12 -0.49
C VAL A 90 -11.06 0.88 -1.19
N GLY A 91 -11.31 1.43 -2.38
CA GLY A 91 -10.34 2.27 -3.11
C GLY A 91 -9.91 3.51 -2.32
N VAL A 92 -10.85 4.23 -1.71
CA VAL A 92 -10.56 5.40 -0.86
C VAL A 92 -9.77 5.01 0.38
N CYS A 93 -10.12 3.90 1.03
CA CYS A 93 -9.34 3.38 2.17
C CYS A 93 -7.89 3.07 1.77
N LEU A 94 -7.67 2.45 0.61
CA LEU A 94 -6.34 2.16 0.09
C LEU A 94 -5.54 3.43 -0.22
N ILE A 95 -6.15 4.43 -0.86
CA ILE A 95 -5.51 5.73 -1.13
C ILE A 95 -5.14 6.42 0.18
N THR A 96 -6.02 6.37 1.17
CA THR A 96 -5.77 6.94 2.50
C THR A 96 -4.54 6.28 3.16
N LEU A 97 -4.46 4.95 3.11
CA LEU A 97 -3.29 4.21 3.62
C LEU A 97 -2.00 4.54 2.85
N ALA A 98 -2.08 4.74 1.53
CA ALA A 98 -0.96 5.12 0.69
C ALA A 98 -0.33 6.46 1.11
N ILE A 99 -1.11 7.36 1.70
CA ILE A 99 -0.64 8.66 2.18
C ILE A 99 -0.18 8.56 3.64
N ILE A 100 -1.01 7.95 4.50
CA ILE A 100 -0.77 7.89 5.95
C ILE A 100 0.51 7.11 6.27
N ILE A 101 0.72 5.93 5.69
CA ILE A 101 1.85 5.07 6.06
C ILE A 101 3.21 5.70 5.72
N PRO A 102 3.46 6.20 4.50
CA PRO A 102 4.72 6.89 4.19
C PRO A 102 4.92 8.17 5.02
N TYR A 103 3.84 8.91 5.31
CA TYR A 103 3.88 10.09 6.17
C TYR A 103 4.34 9.73 7.59
N ILE A 104 3.74 8.71 8.19
CA ILE A 104 4.10 8.19 9.51
C ILE A 104 5.58 7.76 9.53
N ILE A 105 6.01 6.95 8.56
CA ILE A 105 7.40 6.44 8.49
C ILE A 105 8.42 7.59 8.38
N ARG A 106 8.11 8.63 7.59
CA ARG A 106 8.97 9.81 7.45
C ARG A 106 9.05 10.61 8.75
N ASN A 107 7.91 10.85 9.41
CA ASN A 107 7.87 11.58 10.68
C ASN A 107 8.63 10.84 11.79
N PHE A 108 8.48 9.51 11.89
CA PHE A 108 9.25 8.71 12.85
C PHE A 108 10.75 8.73 12.57
N THR A 109 11.14 8.61 11.31
CA THR A 109 12.55 8.69 10.91
C THR A 109 13.15 10.06 11.25
N GLN A 110 12.43 11.15 10.96
CA GLN A 110 12.87 12.51 11.32
C GLN A 110 13.01 12.68 12.84
N ARG A 111 12.00 12.27 13.63
CA ARG A 111 12.07 12.37 15.10
C ARG A 111 13.23 11.57 15.69
N ARG A 112 13.50 10.38 15.16
CA ARG A 112 14.61 9.55 15.61
C ARG A 112 15.98 10.18 15.30
N ASN A 113 16.11 10.85 14.16
CA ASN A 113 17.33 11.59 13.82
C ASN A 113 17.54 12.81 14.72
N VAL A 114 16.49 13.57 15.03
CA VAL A 114 16.56 14.73 15.95
C VAL A 114 16.94 14.28 17.36
N ALA A 115 16.35 13.20 17.87
CA ALA A 115 16.70 12.65 19.17
C ALA A 115 18.17 12.19 19.23
N SER A 116 18.70 11.59 18.15
CA SER A 116 20.12 11.21 18.09
C SER A 116 21.08 12.40 18.08
N PHE A 117 20.67 13.55 17.55
CA PHE A 117 21.47 14.78 17.56
C PHE A 117 21.47 15.51 18.91
N SER A 118 20.47 15.26 19.77
CA SER A 118 20.38 15.86 21.11
C SER A 118 21.18 15.12 22.18
N VAL A 119 21.65 13.90 21.89
CA VAL A 119 22.33 13.02 22.86
C VAL A 119 23.85 12.96 22.62
N ASN A 120 24.33 13.52 21.50
CA ASN A 120 25.75 13.75 21.21
C ASN A 120 26.11 15.22 21.46
#